data_AF-A0A0K1PSR6-F1
#
_entry.id   AF-A0A0K1PSR6-F1
#
_cell.length_a   1.000
_cell.length_b   1.000
_cell.length_c   1.000
_cell.angle_alpha   90.00
_cell.angle_beta   90.00
_cell.angle_gamma   90.00
#
_symmetry.space_group_name_H-M   'P 1'
#
loop_
_entity.id
_entity.type
_entity.pdbx_description
1 polymer ?
#
loop_
_entity_poly.entity_id
_entity_poly.type
_entity_poly.pdbx_seq_one_letter_code
_entity_poly.pdbx_strand_id
1 'polypeptide(L)'
;MKMPSFLAGVRRLGVFAGAALVVTGAVASAACSSDPTSNIGLCSDYTPPATFDATTPAVSFSKDVMPIFKQSCAFSTCHGSNVGDANGVYLGDDAPRVHAAVLGVVASELPSMAFVVAGDPRASYLMRKMDGSQCALDAQCQGGSCQMSMPRGEDPLPLETRDVVRRWIAQGAKND
;
A
#
# COMPACT_ATOMS: atom_id res chain seq x y z
N MET A 1 11.86 -2.79 -62.55
CA MET A 1 11.43 -4.20 -62.35
C MET A 1 10.00 -4.13 -61.79
N LYS A 2 8.87 -4.50 -62.42
CA LYS A 2 8.44 -5.56 -63.35
C LYS A 2 8.45 -6.98 -62.73
N MET A 3 7.37 -7.28 -61.97
CA MET A 3 6.50 -8.50 -61.90
C MET A 3 7.14 -9.93 -61.89
N PRO A 4 6.42 -11.03 -61.54
CA PRO A 4 5.00 -11.17 -61.16
C PRO A 4 4.67 -12.10 -59.96
N SER A 5 3.40 -12.00 -59.57
CA SER A 5 2.56 -13.00 -58.91
C SER A 5 2.64 -14.41 -59.50
N PHE A 6 2.44 -15.44 -58.66
CA PHE A 6 2.04 -16.78 -59.08
C PHE A 6 0.66 -17.17 -58.53
N LEU A 7 -0.14 -17.66 -59.46
CA LEU A 7 -1.48 -18.27 -59.40
C LEU A 7 -1.46 -19.61 -58.63
N ALA A 8 -2.47 -19.87 -57.79
CA ALA A 8 -3.63 -20.75 -58.04
C ALA A 8 -3.39 -22.26 -57.81
N GLY A 9 -4.37 -22.96 -57.22
CA GLY A 9 -4.40 -24.43 -57.30
C GLY A 9 -5.08 -25.22 -56.17
N VAL A 10 -6.40 -25.07 -56.04
CA VAL A 10 -7.39 -26.18 -55.98
C VAL A 10 -7.18 -27.39 -55.04
N ARG A 11 -8.03 -27.43 -53.99
CA ARG A 11 -9.01 -28.49 -53.64
C ARG A 11 -8.59 -29.97 -53.73
N ARG A 12 -8.55 -30.66 -52.59
CA ARG A 12 -8.98 -32.08 -52.48
C ARG A 12 -9.75 -32.33 -51.18
N LEU A 13 -10.98 -32.80 -51.36
CA LEU A 13 -11.81 -33.46 -50.36
C LEU A 13 -11.21 -34.84 -50.08
N GLY A 14 -11.06 -35.21 -48.82
CA GLY A 14 -10.64 -36.55 -48.41
C GLY A 14 -11.19 -36.86 -47.04
N VAL A 15 -12.34 -37.53 -47.01
CA VAL A 15 -12.89 -38.18 -45.80
C VAL A 15 -12.18 -39.52 -45.65
N PHE A 16 -11.49 -39.72 -44.53
CA PHE A 16 -11.11 -41.06 -44.06
C PHE A 16 -11.50 -41.19 -42.59
N ALA A 17 -12.38 -42.15 -42.35
CA ALA A 17 -12.71 -42.68 -41.05
C ALA A 17 -11.51 -43.48 -40.50
N GLY A 18 -11.17 -43.30 -39.22
CA GLY A 18 -10.13 -44.06 -38.54
C GLY A 18 -10.14 -43.75 -37.06
N ALA A 19 -10.36 -44.78 -36.25
CA ALA A 19 -10.67 -44.71 -34.83
C ALA A 19 -9.47 -44.36 -33.92
N ALA A 20 -9.82 -43.66 -32.84
CA ALA A 20 -9.29 -43.74 -31.46
C ALA A 20 -7.78 -43.74 -31.21
N LEU A 21 -7.29 -42.65 -30.61
CA LEU A 21 -6.37 -42.72 -29.47
C LEU A 21 -6.67 -41.57 -28.50
N VAL A 22 -6.89 -41.94 -27.24
CA VAL A 22 -7.14 -41.06 -26.10
C VAL A 22 -5.84 -40.34 -25.73
N VAL A 23 -5.86 -39.01 -25.70
CA VAL A 23 -4.94 -38.22 -24.85
C VAL A 23 -5.79 -37.19 -24.12
N THR A 24 -6.03 -37.47 -22.84
CA THR A 24 -6.55 -36.51 -21.88
C THR A 24 -5.52 -35.40 -21.68
N GLY A 25 -5.69 -34.28 -22.38
CA GLY A 25 -4.95 -33.04 -22.13
C GLY A 25 -5.62 -32.28 -20.99
N ALA A 26 -5.02 -32.31 -19.80
CA ALA A 26 -5.41 -31.47 -18.68
C ALA A 26 -5.19 -29.99 -19.05
N VAL A 27 -6.27 -29.24 -19.23
CA VAL A 27 -6.21 -27.79 -19.35
C VAL A 27 -6.09 -27.18 -17.95
N ALA A 28 -4.96 -26.49 -17.75
CA ALA A 28 -4.61 -25.77 -16.54
C ALA A 28 -5.63 -24.66 -16.24
N SER A 29 -6.30 -24.77 -15.09
CA SER A 29 -6.76 -23.60 -14.36
C SER A 29 -5.70 -23.32 -13.30
N ALA A 30 -4.81 -22.35 -13.57
CA ALA A 30 -4.00 -21.75 -12.52
C ALA A 30 -4.96 -20.99 -11.59
N ALA A 31 -5.53 -21.69 -10.62
CA ALA A 31 -6.12 -21.06 -9.47
C ALA A 31 -4.96 -20.50 -8.64
N CYS A 32 -4.76 -19.19 -8.70
CA CYS A 32 -3.99 -18.49 -7.68
C CYS A 32 -4.81 -18.54 -6.37
N SER A 33 -4.71 -19.65 -5.65
CA SER A 33 -5.01 -19.66 -4.23
C SER A 33 -3.96 -18.77 -3.56
N SER A 34 -4.36 -17.57 -3.17
CA SER A 34 -3.63 -16.82 -2.15
C SER A 34 -3.82 -17.56 -0.83
N ASP A 35 -2.94 -18.53 -0.54
CA ASP A 35 -2.84 -19.13 0.79
C ASP A 35 -2.40 -18.03 1.77
N PRO A 36 -3.20 -17.70 2.80
CA PRO A 36 -2.87 -16.62 3.75
C PRO A 36 -1.76 -16.98 4.75
N THR A 37 -1.00 -18.06 4.53
CA THR A 37 -0.05 -18.62 5.51
C THR A 37 1.39 -18.75 5.01
N SER A 38 1.74 -18.27 3.82
CA SER A 38 3.13 -18.20 3.36
C SER A 38 3.70 -16.78 3.48
N ASN A 39 3.78 -16.24 4.70
CA ASN A 39 4.57 -15.04 4.97
C ASN A 39 5.90 -15.44 5.60
N ILE A 40 6.78 -16.01 4.77
CA ILE A 40 8.16 -16.36 5.13
C ILE A 40 8.98 -15.06 5.15
N GLY A 41 8.86 -14.22 6.17
CA GLY A 41 9.78 -13.09 6.40
C GLY A 41 10.00 -12.12 5.22
N LEU A 42 9.09 -12.10 4.24
CA LEU A 42 9.17 -11.21 3.08
C LEU A 42 8.37 -9.97 3.42
N CYS A 43 9.04 -8.82 3.44
CA CYS A 43 8.34 -7.57 3.58
C CYS A 43 7.32 -7.41 2.45
N SER A 44 6.05 -7.27 2.81
CA SER A 44 4.96 -7.19 1.85
C SER A 44 4.13 -5.93 2.10
N ASP A 45 3.51 -5.43 1.03
CA ASP A 45 2.53 -4.36 1.12
C ASP A 45 1.32 -4.80 1.95
N TYR A 46 0.79 -3.92 2.78
CA TYR A 46 -0.43 -4.18 3.51
C TYR A 46 -1.65 -3.99 2.59
N THR A 47 -2.53 -4.98 2.58
CA THR A 47 -3.82 -4.90 1.91
C THR A 47 -4.92 -4.93 2.97
N PRO A 48 -5.75 -3.88 3.08
CA PRO A 48 -6.91 -3.89 3.98
C PRO A 48 -7.82 -5.09 3.68
N PRO A 49 -8.45 -5.70 4.70
CA PRO A 49 -9.41 -6.77 4.47
C PRO A 49 -10.59 -6.27 3.63
N ALA A 50 -11.23 -7.15 2.86
CA ALA A 50 -12.38 -6.80 2.02
C ALA A 50 -13.58 -6.23 2.81
N THR A 51 -13.60 -6.41 4.13
CA THR A 51 -14.60 -5.89 5.05
C THR A 51 -14.35 -4.45 5.49
N PHE A 52 -13.16 -3.89 5.21
CA PHE A 52 -12.85 -2.51 5.56
C PHE A 52 -13.61 -1.54 4.65
N ASP A 53 -14.45 -0.70 5.26
CA ASP A 53 -15.10 0.42 4.58
C ASP A 53 -14.32 1.72 4.81
N ALA A 54 -13.77 2.27 3.73
CA ALA A 54 -13.00 3.51 3.74
C ALA A 54 -13.88 4.77 3.83
N THR A 55 -15.19 4.64 3.66
CA THR A 55 -16.14 5.75 3.60
C THR A 55 -16.96 5.93 4.87
N THR A 56 -17.03 4.91 5.74
CA THR A 56 -17.80 4.96 6.99
C THR A 56 -17.13 4.20 8.15
N PRO A 57 -17.25 4.70 9.40
CA PRO A 57 -17.86 5.98 9.80
C PRO A 57 -17.07 7.20 9.33
N ALA A 58 -17.67 8.38 9.36
CA ALA A 58 -16.92 9.63 9.18
C ALA A 58 -15.88 9.78 10.29
N VAL A 59 -14.66 10.18 9.93
CA VAL A 59 -13.53 10.35 10.86
C VAL A 59 -13.11 11.80 10.91
N SER A 60 -13.04 12.36 12.12
CA SER A 60 -12.53 13.69 12.40
C SER A 60 -11.05 13.65 12.75
N PHE A 61 -10.27 14.54 12.16
CA PHE A 61 -8.84 14.62 12.48
C PHE A 61 -8.60 14.96 13.95
N SER A 62 -9.27 15.98 14.47
CA SER A 62 -9.08 16.45 15.84
C SER A 62 -9.60 15.48 16.90
N LYS A 63 -10.70 14.77 16.62
CA LYS A 63 -11.38 13.90 17.60
C LYS A 63 -10.94 12.45 17.55
N ASP A 64 -10.57 11.94 16.37
CA ASP A 64 -10.32 10.51 16.19
C ASP A 64 -8.84 10.21 15.89
N VAL A 65 -8.17 11.03 15.08
CA VAL A 65 -6.77 10.80 14.66
C VAL A 65 -5.77 11.38 15.66
N MET A 66 -5.95 12.63 16.07
CA MET A 66 -5.03 13.30 17.00
C MET A 66 -4.84 12.55 18.32
N PRO A 67 -5.87 11.94 18.96
CA PRO A 67 -5.66 11.11 20.14
C PRO A 67 -4.74 9.91 19.90
N ILE A 68 -4.79 9.30 18.71
CA ILE A 68 -3.91 8.19 18.33
C ILE A 68 -2.47 8.67 18.25
N PHE A 69 -2.22 9.79 17.55
CA PHE A 69 -0.87 10.37 17.48
C PHE A 69 -0.36 10.77 18.85
N LYS A 70 -1.20 11.39 19.68
CA LYS A 70 -0.84 11.78 21.05
C LYS A 70 -0.45 10.57 21.91
N GLN A 71 -1.19 9.48 21.80
CA GLN A 71 -0.99 8.30 22.63
C GLN A 71 0.19 7.43 22.19
N SER A 72 0.52 7.42 20.89
CA SER A 72 1.45 6.44 20.31
C SER A 72 2.66 7.03 19.60
N CYS A 73 2.68 8.33 19.32
CA CYS A 73 3.71 8.96 18.48
C CYS A 73 4.31 10.24 19.08
N ALA A 74 3.49 11.05 19.76
CA ALA A 74 3.78 12.41 20.20
C ALA A 74 4.68 12.52 21.44
N PHE A 75 5.56 11.55 21.68
CA PHE A 75 6.53 11.66 22.76
C PHE A 75 7.65 12.64 22.38
N SER A 76 8.15 13.42 23.33
CA SER A 76 9.21 14.41 23.07
C SER A 76 10.47 13.81 22.46
N THR A 77 10.77 12.54 22.76
CA THR A 77 11.91 11.80 22.18
C THR A 77 11.60 11.17 20.81
N CYS A 78 10.34 11.20 20.38
CA CYS A 78 9.85 10.61 19.13
C CYS A 78 9.33 11.72 18.22
N HIS A 79 8.02 11.98 18.11
CA HIS A 79 7.49 12.98 17.16
C HIS A 79 6.84 14.19 17.84
N GLY A 80 6.91 14.30 19.17
CA GLY A 80 6.25 15.37 19.94
C GLY A 80 7.12 16.58 20.24
N SER A 81 8.41 16.58 19.89
CA SER A 81 9.31 17.69 20.24
C SER A 81 8.93 18.99 19.52
N ASN A 82 8.79 20.07 20.29
CA ASN A 82 8.63 21.42 19.73
C ASN A 82 9.97 22.08 19.34
N VAL A 83 11.09 21.38 19.58
CA VAL A 83 12.45 21.83 19.23
C VAL A 83 13.13 20.80 18.31
N GLY A 84 14.00 21.27 17.43
CA GLY A 84 14.62 20.42 16.41
C GLY A 84 13.63 19.99 15.31
N ASP A 85 13.89 18.85 14.69
CA ASP A 85 13.12 18.33 13.54
C ASP A 85 12.01 17.33 13.93
N ALA A 86 11.82 17.04 15.22
CA ALA A 86 10.90 16.02 15.71
C ALA A 86 11.08 14.64 15.05
N ASN A 87 12.33 14.24 14.81
CA ASN A 87 12.67 13.02 14.06
C ASN A 87 12.04 13.01 12.66
N GLY A 88 12.06 14.17 12.00
CA GLY A 88 11.63 14.37 10.62
C GLY A 88 10.17 14.79 10.44
N VAL A 89 9.30 14.63 11.44
CA VAL A 89 7.90 15.08 11.37
C VAL A 89 7.32 15.38 12.76
N TYR A 90 6.63 16.50 12.87
CA TYR A 90 5.95 16.88 14.11
C TYR A 90 4.54 16.29 14.18
N LEU A 91 4.30 15.47 15.21
CA LEU A 91 3.01 14.84 15.55
C LEU A 91 2.55 15.21 16.97
N GLY A 92 2.96 16.39 17.46
CA GLY A 92 2.71 16.84 18.84
C GLY A 92 1.26 17.26 19.14
N ASP A 93 1.09 18.20 20.06
CA ASP A 93 -0.21 18.55 20.64
C ASP A 93 -0.99 19.63 19.86
N ASP A 94 -0.34 20.34 18.94
CA ASP A 94 -0.92 21.34 18.05
C ASP A 94 -1.49 20.69 16.77
N ALA A 95 -2.80 20.43 16.76
CA ALA A 95 -3.48 19.75 15.65
C ALA A 95 -3.32 20.46 14.29
N PRO A 96 -3.58 21.78 14.15
CA PRO A 96 -3.30 22.49 12.90
C PRO A 96 -1.86 22.32 12.40
N ARG A 97 -0.87 22.38 13.29
CA ARG A 97 0.53 22.17 12.92
C ARG A 97 0.81 20.74 12.48
N VAL A 98 0.26 19.75 13.19
CA VAL A 98 0.41 18.33 12.79
C VAL A 98 -0.21 18.08 11.43
N HIS A 99 -1.42 18.58 11.17
CA HIS A 99 -2.09 18.45 9.88
C HIS A 99 -1.23 19.01 8.74
N ALA A 100 -0.72 20.23 8.92
CA ALA A 100 0.17 20.88 7.96
C ALA A 100 1.52 20.17 7.79
N ALA A 101 2.00 19.46 8.82
CA ALA A 101 3.26 18.73 8.76
C ALA A 101 3.17 17.38 8.01
N VAL A 102 1.96 16.81 7.88
CA VAL A 102 1.78 15.48 7.25
C VAL A 102 1.11 15.55 5.88
N LEU A 103 0.17 16.47 5.67
CA LEU A 103 -0.62 16.48 4.43
C LEU A 103 0.17 17.07 3.26
N GLY A 104 0.44 16.24 2.25
CA GLY A 104 1.15 16.64 1.03
C GLY A 104 2.64 16.94 1.24
N VAL A 105 3.17 16.72 2.44
CA VAL A 105 4.58 16.93 2.76
C VAL A 105 5.36 15.66 2.40
N VAL A 106 6.42 15.81 1.59
CA VAL A 106 7.30 14.72 1.18
C VAL A 106 8.00 14.11 2.40
N ALA A 107 7.98 12.79 2.51
CA ALA A 107 8.70 12.08 3.56
C ALA A 107 10.21 12.15 3.30
N SER A 108 10.98 12.60 4.30
CA SER A 108 12.44 12.71 4.18
C SER A 108 13.10 11.35 3.87
N GLU A 109 12.65 10.29 4.53
CA GLU A 109 13.14 8.92 4.30
C GLU A 109 12.83 8.40 2.89
N LEU A 110 11.70 8.80 2.29
CA LEU A 110 11.25 8.34 0.98
C LEU A 110 10.81 9.53 0.10
N PRO A 111 11.75 10.18 -0.61
CA PRO A 111 11.46 11.41 -1.37
C PRO A 111 10.43 11.27 -2.50
N SER A 112 10.08 10.04 -2.89
CA SER A 112 9.06 9.74 -3.90
C SER A 112 7.63 9.71 -3.34
N MET A 113 7.44 9.86 -2.02
CA MET A 113 6.14 9.69 -1.36
C MET A 113 5.91 10.75 -0.28
N ALA A 114 4.69 11.28 -0.19
CA ALA A 114 4.29 12.15 0.91
C ALA A 114 3.94 11.34 2.17
N PHE A 115 4.03 11.97 3.35
CA PHE A 115 3.53 11.38 4.59
C PHE A 115 2.05 11.01 4.47
N VAL A 116 1.23 11.95 4.01
CA VAL A 116 -0.19 11.73 3.71
C VAL A 116 -0.54 12.28 2.33
N VAL A 117 -1.18 11.44 1.51
CA VAL A 117 -1.82 11.79 0.25
C VAL A 117 -3.33 11.72 0.47
N ALA A 118 -4.01 12.88 0.45
CA ALA A 118 -5.46 12.92 0.65
C ALA A 118 -6.20 12.01 -0.35
N GLY A 119 -7.09 11.17 0.17
CA GLY A 119 -7.87 10.21 -0.61
C GLY A 119 -7.14 8.92 -0.94
N ASP A 120 -5.83 8.81 -0.71
CA ASP A 120 -5.04 7.63 -1.06
C ASP A 120 -4.18 7.13 0.13
N PRO A 121 -4.74 6.26 0.98
CA PRO A 121 -3.98 5.66 2.07
C PRO A 121 -2.80 4.80 1.60
N ARG A 122 -2.87 4.21 0.40
CA ARG A 122 -1.83 3.31 -0.12
C ARG A 122 -0.61 4.08 -0.63
N ALA A 123 -0.84 5.29 -1.14
CA ALA A 123 0.19 6.24 -1.53
C ALA A 123 0.71 7.11 -0.37
N SER A 124 0.27 6.85 0.87
CA SER A 124 0.67 7.61 2.06
C SER A 124 1.76 6.88 2.85
N TYR A 125 2.93 7.50 3.02
CA TYR A 125 4.05 6.89 3.74
C TYR A 125 3.73 6.62 5.21
N LEU A 126 2.86 7.44 5.83
CA LEU A 126 2.38 7.21 7.20
C LEU A 126 1.79 5.81 7.36
N MET A 127 0.96 5.36 6.40
CA MET A 127 0.37 4.02 6.47
C MET A 127 1.41 2.93 6.29
N ARG A 128 2.43 3.13 5.45
CA ARG A 128 3.57 2.19 5.33
C ARG A 128 4.24 1.95 6.67
N LYS A 129 4.50 3.03 7.41
CA LYS A 129 5.14 2.98 8.74
C LYS A 129 4.24 2.32 9.77
N MET A 130 2.95 2.68 9.81
CA MET A 130 1.97 2.09 10.73
C MET A 130 1.68 0.62 10.45
N ASP A 131 1.78 0.21 9.18
CA ASP A 131 1.45 -1.13 8.73
C ASP A 131 2.63 -2.10 8.79
N GLY A 132 3.84 -1.61 9.04
CA GLY A 132 5.05 -2.42 8.99
C GLY A 132 5.44 -2.87 7.59
N SER A 133 4.91 -2.21 6.56
CA SER A 133 5.12 -2.55 5.15
C SER A 133 6.16 -1.66 4.45
N GLN A 134 6.79 -0.74 5.17
CA GLN A 134 7.74 0.23 4.62
C GLN A 134 8.98 -0.44 3.99
N CYS A 135 9.41 -1.60 4.50
CA CYS A 135 10.55 -2.32 3.94
C CYS A 135 10.33 -2.81 2.49
N ALA A 136 9.08 -2.87 2.01
CA ALA A 136 8.77 -3.16 0.61
C ALA A 136 9.24 -2.03 -0.32
N LEU A 137 9.62 -0.88 0.25
CA LEU A 137 10.11 0.31 -0.42
C LEU A 137 11.59 0.60 -0.12
N ASP A 138 12.32 -0.29 0.57
CA ASP A 138 13.69 -0.05 1.07
C ASP A 138 14.64 0.52 0.00
N ALA A 139 14.63 -0.07 -1.20
CA ALA A 139 15.48 0.36 -2.31
C ALA A 139 15.17 1.79 -2.82
N GLN A 140 13.99 2.32 -2.51
CA GLN A 140 13.57 3.68 -2.87
C GLN A 140 13.87 4.69 -1.76
N CYS A 141 14.07 4.21 -0.52
CA CYS A 141 14.38 5.06 0.61
C CYS A 141 15.83 5.54 0.58
N GLN A 142 16.05 6.72 1.16
CA GLN A 142 17.39 7.27 1.32
C GLN A 142 18.24 6.31 2.17
N GLY A 143 19.47 6.05 1.70
CA GLY A 143 20.35 5.07 2.36
C GLY A 143 19.95 3.61 2.14
N GLY A 144 18.99 3.31 1.26
CA GLY A 144 18.59 1.95 0.91
C GLY A 144 17.78 1.23 1.98
N SER A 145 17.22 1.96 2.95
CA SER A 145 16.32 1.42 3.97
C SER A 145 15.28 2.45 4.42
N CYS A 146 14.02 2.03 4.49
CA CYS A 146 12.90 2.81 5.03
C CYS A 146 12.77 2.72 6.56
N GLN A 147 13.83 2.24 7.22
CA GLN A 147 13.93 2.13 8.67
C GLN A 147 12.82 1.27 9.29
N MET A 148 12.70 1.33 10.62
CA MET A 148 11.69 0.58 11.37
C MET A 148 10.27 1.11 11.14
N SER A 149 9.29 0.26 11.41
CA SER A 149 7.89 0.64 11.50
C SER A 149 7.65 1.63 12.64
N MET A 150 6.48 2.27 12.63
CA MET A 150 6.03 3.12 13.73
C MET A 150 4.75 2.55 14.36
N PRO A 151 4.63 2.50 15.70
CA PRO A 151 5.61 2.95 16.69
C PRO A 151 6.92 2.14 16.70
N ARG A 152 8.04 2.80 17.01
CA ARG A 152 9.37 2.21 16.88
C ARG A 152 9.59 1.12 17.93
N GLY A 153 9.93 -0.09 17.48
CA GLY A 153 10.33 -1.18 18.38
C GLY A 153 9.17 -1.81 19.14
N GLU A 154 7.94 -1.49 18.75
CA GLU A 154 6.72 -2.10 19.28
C GLU A 154 6.01 -2.88 18.17
N ASP A 155 5.08 -3.74 18.58
CA ASP A 155 4.15 -4.36 17.65
C ASP A 155 3.31 -3.26 16.96
N PRO A 156 2.84 -3.50 15.71
CA PRO A 156 1.92 -2.59 15.06
C PRO A 156 0.71 -2.29 15.96
N LEU A 157 0.24 -1.03 15.93
CA LEU A 157 -1.00 -0.65 16.59
C LEU A 157 -2.14 -1.60 16.19
N PRO A 158 -3.15 -1.79 17.07
CA PRO A 158 -4.33 -2.59 16.74
C PRO A 158 -4.91 -2.20 15.38
N LEU A 159 -5.39 -3.19 14.63
CA LEU A 159 -5.89 -2.97 13.27
C LEU A 159 -6.96 -1.88 13.22
N GLU A 160 -7.93 -1.92 14.15
CA GLU A 160 -8.99 -0.92 14.25
C GLU A 160 -8.46 0.50 14.46
N THR A 161 -7.37 0.67 15.22
CA THR A 161 -6.71 1.97 15.43
C THR A 161 -6.05 2.46 14.14
N ARG A 162 -5.38 1.56 13.41
CA ARG A 162 -4.81 1.90 12.09
C ARG A 162 -5.89 2.23 11.08
N ASP A 163 -7.03 1.55 11.15
CA ASP A 163 -8.20 1.76 10.29
C ASP A 163 -8.84 3.14 10.48
N VAL A 164 -8.79 3.73 11.69
CA VAL A 164 -9.20 5.13 11.90
C VAL A 164 -8.35 6.08 11.06
N VAL A 165 -7.03 5.95 11.13
CA VAL A 165 -6.11 6.82 10.36
C VAL A 165 -6.23 6.56 8.86
N ARG A 166 -6.29 5.29 8.44
CA ARG A 166 -6.51 4.88 7.06
C ARG A 166 -7.79 5.49 6.49
N ARG A 167 -8.88 5.46 7.27
CA ARG A 167 -10.17 5.99 6.89
C ARG A 167 -10.17 7.52 6.81
N TRP A 168 -9.53 8.20 7.76
CA TRP A 168 -9.34 9.65 7.68
C TRP A 168 -8.62 10.06 6.40
N ILE A 169 -7.53 9.36 6.03
CA ILE A 169 -6.81 9.63 4.78
C ILE A 169 -7.74 9.41 3.58
N ALA A 170 -8.45 8.29 3.54
CA ALA A 170 -9.37 7.96 2.45
C ALA A 170 -10.52 8.99 2.31
N GLN A 171 -10.96 9.59 3.40
CA GLN A 171 -11.99 10.64 3.44
C GLN A 171 -11.45 12.04 3.08
N GLY A 172 -10.22 12.12 2.59
CA GLY A 172 -9.59 13.34 2.10
C GLY A 172 -8.71 14.04 3.12
N ALA A 173 -8.36 13.37 4.23
CA ALA A 173 -7.46 13.89 5.26
C ALA A 173 -7.83 15.31 5.73
N LYS A 174 -9.11 15.56 6.01
CA LYS A 174 -9.63 16.88 6.41
C LYS A 174 -9.06 17.31 7.77
N ASN A 175 -9.10 18.61 8.04
CA ASN A 175 -8.74 19.17 9.35
C ASN A 175 -10.02 19.62 10.08
N ASP A 176 -10.71 18.68 10.72
CA ASP A 176 -12.06 18.83 11.31
C ASP A 176 -12.22 18.23 12.71
#